data_AF-A0AAI8VA76-F1
#
_entry.id   AF-A0AAI8VA76-F1
#
_cell.length_a   1.000
_cell.length_b   1.000
_cell.length_c   1.000
_cell.angle_alpha   90.00
_cell.angle_beta   90.00
_cell.angle_gamma   90.00
#
_symmetry.space_group_name_H-M   'P 1'
#
loop_
_entity.id
_entity.type
_entity.pdbx_description
1 polymer ?
#
loop_
_entity_poly.entity_id
_entity_poly.type
_entity_poly.pdbx_seq_one_letter_code
_entity_poly.pdbx_strand_id
1 'polypeptide(L)'
;MAAGDPDHFFFVLRDLHLLRSYERSESPFLDRNLKQPSPSFYGENEFRFNEPLHGLKWLQAMDHSNIAALKTMSFFIDPIYEDALAPAKKRSSELWHAILKILARHAQSLQSLDIYWDADIPGRFGGGVDKVFVRALGKLRSLKVLKLDGYYAKEWPTYLQESLGADALIVSPRAGDKGYRKGLRGYQRRLKPLDPRTLD
;
A
#
# COMPACT_ATOMS: atom_id res chain seq x y z
N MET A 1 -14.20 -5.62 -21.15
CA MET A 1 -13.83 -5.06 -19.84
C MET A 1 -12.41 -4.56 -19.96
N ALA A 2 -12.22 -3.25 -19.93
CA ALA A 2 -10.96 -2.61 -20.29
C ALA A 2 -9.83 -3.05 -19.35
N ALA A 3 -8.75 -3.54 -19.95
CA ALA A 3 -7.46 -3.68 -19.30
C ALA A 3 -6.97 -2.27 -18.96
N GLY A 4 -6.75 -2.02 -17.67
CA GLY A 4 -6.15 -0.78 -17.20
C GLY A 4 -4.68 -0.73 -17.60
N ASP A 5 -4.31 0.38 -18.22
CA ASP A 5 -2.94 0.77 -18.57
C ASP A 5 -2.04 0.78 -17.31
N PRO A 6 -0.89 0.05 -17.29
CA PRO A 6 -0.08 -0.11 -16.08
C PRO A 6 0.85 1.06 -15.74
N ASP A 7 1.02 2.08 -16.60
CA ASP A 7 2.11 3.06 -16.44
C ASP A 7 1.76 4.39 -15.73
N HIS A 8 0.66 4.47 -14.99
CA HIS A 8 0.18 5.76 -14.48
C HIS A 8 0.15 5.87 -12.95
N PHE A 9 0.82 6.91 -12.46
CA PHE A 9 0.72 7.44 -11.11
C PHE A 9 -0.64 8.15 -10.97
N PHE A 10 -1.63 7.52 -10.32
CA PHE A 10 -2.96 8.11 -10.17
C PHE A 10 -3.18 8.68 -8.76
N PHE A 11 -3.24 10.02 -8.66
CA PHE A 11 -3.96 10.67 -7.57
C PHE A 11 -5.45 10.58 -7.90
N VAL A 12 -6.23 9.80 -7.15
CA VAL A 12 -7.69 9.90 -7.20
C VAL A 12 -8.10 10.97 -6.19
N LEU A 13 -7.97 12.23 -6.59
CA LEU A 13 -8.51 13.36 -5.85
C LEU A 13 -10.03 13.34 -6.03
N ARG A 14 -10.78 13.54 -4.94
CA ARG A 14 -12.23 13.74 -5.03
C ARG A 14 -12.59 15.09 -5.68
N ASP A 15 -11.62 15.98 -5.83
CA ASP A 15 -11.81 17.32 -6.35
C ASP A 15 -11.15 17.51 -7.73
N LEU A 16 -11.98 17.47 -8.79
CA LEU A 16 -11.57 17.55 -10.19
C LEU A 16 -10.92 18.90 -10.57
N HIS A 17 -11.10 19.94 -9.76
CA HIS A 17 -10.57 21.27 -10.06
C HIS A 17 -9.05 21.39 -9.80
N LEU A 18 -8.49 20.59 -8.89
CA LEU A 18 -7.05 20.57 -8.60
C LEU A 18 -6.28 19.67 -9.57
N LEU A 19 -6.94 18.71 -10.23
CA LEU A 19 -6.34 17.83 -11.24
C LEU A 19 -5.76 18.61 -12.43
N ARG A 20 -6.49 19.62 -12.93
CA ARG A 20 -6.06 20.37 -14.14
C ARG A 20 -4.77 21.18 -13.97
N SER A 21 -4.44 21.60 -12.75
CA SER A 21 -3.18 22.30 -12.46
C SER A 21 -1.99 21.35 -12.28
N TYR A 22 -2.23 20.08 -12.00
CA TYR A 22 -1.18 19.14 -11.58
C TYR A 22 -0.90 18.01 -12.59
N GLU A 23 -1.76 17.77 -13.58
CA GLU A 23 -1.55 16.79 -14.66
C GLU A 23 -0.47 17.19 -15.69
N ARG A 24 0.01 18.44 -15.70
CA ARG A 24 0.94 18.96 -16.74
C ARG A 24 2.42 18.91 -16.40
N SER A 25 2.83 18.51 -15.20
CA SER A 25 4.24 18.31 -14.85
C SER A 25 4.44 16.89 -14.33
N GLU A 26 5.58 16.27 -14.66
CA GLU A 26 6.06 15.07 -13.97
C GLU A 26 6.07 15.35 -12.44
N SER A 27 5.01 14.90 -11.77
CA SER A 27 4.63 15.11 -10.37
C SER A 27 5.12 16.41 -9.69
N PRO A 28 4.29 17.48 -9.67
CA PRO A 28 4.60 18.76 -9.00
C PRO A 28 4.80 18.64 -7.49
N PHE A 29 4.57 17.46 -6.93
CA PHE A 29 4.79 17.13 -5.53
C PHE A 29 6.21 16.66 -5.21
N LEU A 30 7.10 16.55 -6.20
CA LEU A 30 8.50 16.15 -6.02
C LEU A 30 9.46 17.35 -5.94
N ASP A 31 9.04 18.54 -6.38
CA ASP A 31 9.84 19.76 -6.25
C ASP A 31 9.62 20.41 -4.89
N ARG A 32 10.64 20.32 -4.03
CA ARG A 32 10.63 20.93 -2.69
C ARG A 32 10.58 22.47 -2.71
N ASN A 33 10.85 23.10 -3.85
CA ASN A 33 10.79 24.55 -4.00
C ASN A 33 9.39 25.07 -4.32
N LEU A 34 8.45 24.18 -4.66
CA LEU A 34 7.05 24.53 -4.83
C LEU A 34 6.34 24.57 -3.48
N LYS A 35 5.44 25.55 -3.32
CA LYS A 35 4.59 25.65 -2.14
C LYS A 35 3.70 24.41 -2.05
N GLN A 36 3.90 23.60 -1.02
CA GLN A 36 3.07 22.41 -0.79
C GLN A 36 1.62 22.81 -0.45
N PRO A 37 0.63 21.96 -0.82
CA PRO A 37 -0.73 22.10 -0.31
C PRO A 37 -0.77 22.15 1.21
N SER A 38 -1.83 22.74 1.77
CA SER A 38 -2.05 22.73 3.22
C SER A 38 -2.31 21.32 3.75
N PRO A 39 -2.07 21.05 5.04
CA PRO A 39 -2.39 19.75 5.65
C PRO A 39 -3.82 19.27 5.41
N SER A 40 -4.80 20.17 5.35
CA SER A 40 -6.21 19.84 5.07
C SER A 40 -6.40 19.09 3.74
N PHE A 41 -5.65 19.46 2.70
CA PHE A 41 -5.70 18.78 1.41
C PHE A 41 -5.36 17.28 1.55
N TYR A 42 -4.35 16.95 2.34
CA TYR A 42 -3.94 15.56 2.56
C TYR A 42 -4.92 14.76 3.43
N GLY A 43 -5.66 15.44 4.32
CA GLY A 43 -6.69 14.82 5.14
C GLY A 43 -8.00 14.54 4.40
N GLU A 44 -8.26 15.27 3.32
CA GLU A 44 -9.50 15.20 2.55
C GLU A 44 -9.42 14.27 1.33
N ASN A 45 -8.20 13.90 0.90
CA ASN A 45 -7.96 13.12 -0.31
C ASN A 45 -7.45 11.70 -0.03
N GLU A 46 -7.65 10.83 -1.03
CA GLU A 46 -7.08 9.49 -1.06
C GLU A 46 -5.85 9.45 -1.98
N PHE A 47 -4.77 8.86 -1.49
CA PHE A 47 -3.51 8.74 -2.23
C PHE A 47 -3.25 7.30 -2.60
N ARG A 48 -2.97 7.03 -3.89
CA ARG A 48 -2.73 5.68 -4.39
C ARG A 48 -1.32 5.52 -4.93
N PHE A 49 -0.68 4.41 -4.59
CA PHE A 49 0.63 4.05 -5.13
C PHE A 49 0.60 2.65 -5.75
N ASN A 50 1.13 2.56 -6.96
CA ASN A 50 1.56 1.33 -7.62
C ASN A 50 3.09 1.25 -7.74
N GLU A 51 3.77 2.41 -7.80
CA GLU A 51 5.23 2.51 -7.89
C GLU A 51 5.87 2.95 -6.56
N PRO A 52 6.56 2.05 -5.83
CA PRO A 52 7.07 2.35 -4.49
C PRO A 52 8.20 3.40 -4.49
N LEU A 53 9.00 3.50 -5.55
CA LEU A 53 10.05 4.51 -5.61
C LEU A 53 9.47 5.92 -5.64
N HIS A 54 8.42 6.13 -6.43
CA HIS A 54 7.73 7.41 -6.52
C HIS A 54 6.98 7.72 -5.24
N GLY A 55 6.28 6.74 -4.65
CA GLY A 55 5.61 6.91 -3.36
C GLY A 55 6.59 7.28 -2.23
N LEU A 56 7.78 6.68 -2.21
CA LEU A 56 8.83 7.01 -1.25
C LEU A 56 9.38 8.42 -1.46
N LYS A 57 9.73 8.79 -2.71
CA LYS A 57 10.23 10.14 -3.02
C LYS A 57 9.20 11.21 -2.65
N TRP A 58 7.92 10.95 -2.92
CA TRP A 58 6.82 11.85 -2.56
C TRP A 58 6.74 12.05 -1.04
N LEU A 59 6.69 10.96 -0.27
CA LEU A 59 6.69 11.04 1.20
C LEU A 59 7.93 11.74 1.76
N GLN A 60 9.10 11.57 1.15
CA GLN A 60 10.33 12.24 1.56
C GLN A 60 10.38 13.73 1.16
N ALA A 61 9.60 14.15 0.17
CA ALA A 61 9.49 15.55 -0.23
C ALA A 61 8.49 16.32 0.63
N MET A 62 7.50 15.63 1.23
CA MET A 62 6.47 16.24 2.07
C MET A 62 6.99 16.74 3.42
N ASP A 63 6.42 17.85 3.88
CA ASP A 63 6.61 18.31 5.25
C ASP A 63 5.98 17.34 6.26
N HIS A 64 6.54 17.25 7.47
CA HIS A 64 6.04 16.36 8.51
C HIS A 64 4.57 16.60 8.86
N SER A 65 4.11 17.86 8.84
CA SER A 65 2.70 18.21 9.09
C SER A 65 1.76 17.65 8.01
N ASN A 66 2.21 17.60 6.76
CA ASN A 66 1.44 17.05 5.65
C ASN A 66 1.37 15.53 5.72
N ILE A 67 2.48 14.85 6.08
CA ILE A 67 2.47 13.40 6.28
C ILE A 67 1.55 13.04 7.46
N ALA A 68 1.60 13.83 8.55
CA ALA A 68 0.75 13.62 9.72
C ALA A 68 -0.75 13.80 9.42
N ALA A 69 -1.10 14.57 8.40
CA ALA A 69 -2.48 14.80 7.98
C ALA A 69 -3.03 13.74 7.02
N LEU A 70 -2.19 12.85 6.45
CA LEU A 70 -2.65 11.77 5.58
C LEU A 70 -3.69 10.92 6.29
N LYS A 71 -4.86 10.75 5.67
CA LYS A 71 -6.00 10.03 6.26
C LYS A 71 -6.35 8.73 5.56
N THR A 72 -6.28 8.71 4.22
CA THR A 72 -6.68 7.58 3.38
C THR A 72 -5.63 7.30 2.33
N MET A 73 -5.18 6.05 2.23
CA MET A 73 -4.22 5.61 1.22
C MET A 73 -4.57 4.24 0.65
N SER A 74 -4.06 3.95 -0.53
CA SER A 74 -4.23 2.65 -1.21
C SER A 74 -2.94 2.22 -1.89
N PHE A 75 -2.50 0.98 -1.67
CA PHE A 75 -1.32 0.39 -2.27
C PHE A 75 -1.70 -0.73 -3.21
N PHE A 76 -1.17 -0.65 -4.43
CA PHE A 76 -1.17 -1.73 -5.39
C PHE A 76 0.23 -2.33 -5.43
N ILE A 77 0.36 -3.57 -5.02
CA ILE A 77 1.63 -4.29 -4.98
C ILE A 77 1.72 -5.16 -6.22
N ASP A 78 2.60 -4.77 -7.14
CA ASP A 78 2.85 -5.48 -8.40
C ASP A 78 3.23 -6.96 -8.17
N PRO A 79 2.88 -7.88 -9.09
CA PRO A 79 3.26 -9.28 -8.97
C PRO A 79 4.79 -9.50 -8.90
N ILE A 80 5.56 -8.59 -9.48
CA ILE A 80 7.03 -8.61 -9.53
C ILE A 80 7.58 -7.81 -8.34
N TYR A 81 7.42 -8.39 -7.14
CA TYR A 81 7.78 -7.78 -5.86
C TYR A 81 9.26 -7.93 -5.49
N GLU A 82 9.84 -9.08 -5.78
CA GLU A 82 11.27 -9.35 -5.65
C GLU A 82 11.70 -10.13 -6.88
N ASP A 83 12.38 -9.47 -7.82
CA ASP A 83 12.93 -10.16 -8.99
C ASP A 83 14.42 -10.39 -8.80
N ALA A 84 14.82 -11.66 -8.71
CA ALA A 84 16.22 -12.06 -8.67
C ALA A 84 16.93 -11.79 -10.00
N LEU A 85 16.19 -11.72 -11.12
CA LEU A 85 16.71 -11.48 -12.47
C LEU A 85 16.74 -10.00 -12.83
N ALA A 86 16.04 -9.15 -12.08
CA ALA A 86 16.07 -7.70 -12.25
C ALA A 86 16.49 -7.03 -10.92
N PRO A 87 17.79 -6.71 -10.74
CA PRO A 87 18.33 -6.11 -9.51
C PRO A 87 17.60 -4.82 -9.09
N ALA A 88 17.06 -4.08 -10.06
CA ALA A 88 16.26 -2.89 -9.82
C ALA A 88 14.95 -3.18 -9.05
N LYS A 89 14.35 -4.37 -9.22
CA LYS A 89 13.09 -4.77 -8.58
C LYS A 89 13.27 -5.49 -7.25
N LYS A 90 14.46 -6.03 -6.94
CA LYS A 90 14.82 -6.41 -5.55
C LYS A 90 14.71 -5.23 -4.58
N ARG A 91 14.80 -3.99 -5.09
CA ARG A 91 14.59 -2.76 -4.32
C ARG A 91 13.11 -2.50 -4.01
N SER A 92 12.16 -3.16 -4.69
CA SER A 92 10.73 -2.88 -4.51
C SER A 92 10.27 -3.19 -3.09
N SER A 93 10.65 -4.36 -2.53
CA SER A 93 10.33 -4.71 -1.14
C SER A 93 10.94 -3.72 -0.14
N GLU A 94 12.22 -3.39 -0.29
CA GLU A 94 12.91 -2.38 0.55
C GLU A 94 12.24 -1.00 0.50
N LEU A 95 11.78 -0.58 -0.68
CA LEU A 95 11.08 0.69 -0.88
C LEU A 95 9.70 0.68 -0.20
N TRP A 96 8.94 -0.41 -0.32
CA TRP A 96 7.67 -0.57 0.40
C TRP A 96 7.87 -0.60 1.92
N HIS A 97 8.92 -1.27 2.41
CA HIS A 97 9.28 -1.24 3.83
C HIS A 97 9.60 0.18 4.29
N ALA A 98 10.34 0.95 3.48
CA ALA A 98 10.67 2.34 3.78
C ALA A 98 9.42 3.23 3.82
N ILE A 99 8.49 3.07 2.87
CA ILE A 99 7.19 3.75 2.87
C ILE A 99 6.43 3.46 4.17
N LEU A 100 6.22 2.18 4.50
CA LEU A 100 5.50 1.79 5.72
C LEU A 100 6.18 2.29 6.99
N LYS A 101 7.52 2.32 7.02
CA LYS A 101 8.28 2.87 8.16
C LYS A 101 8.07 4.37 8.33
N ILE A 102 8.02 5.13 7.24
CA ILE A 102 7.71 6.57 7.28
C ILE A 102 6.28 6.76 7.79
N LEU A 103 5.31 6.03 7.24
CA LEU A 103 3.91 6.14 7.64
C LEU A 103 3.70 5.78 9.11
N ALA A 104 4.32 4.69 9.59
CA ALA A 104 4.22 4.27 10.99
C ALA A 104 4.80 5.29 11.97
N ARG A 105 5.78 6.08 11.52
CA ARG A 105 6.41 7.10 12.35
C ARG A 105 5.70 8.45 12.29
N HIS A 106 5.17 8.82 11.12
CA HIS A 106 4.77 10.19 10.83
C HIS A 106 3.29 10.35 10.50
N ALA A 107 2.60 9.34 9.97
CA ALA A 107 1.20 9.43 9.51
C ALA A 107 0.20 9.18 10.66
N GLN A 108 0.17 10.11 11.62
CA GLN A 108 -0.63 10.01 12.84
C GLN A 108 -2.15 10.02 12.59
N SER A 109 -2.60 10.59 11.47
CA SER A 109 -4.02 10.64 11.10
C SER A 109 -4.45 9.55 10.11
N LEU A 110 -3.58 8.60 9.76
CA LEU A 110 -3.88 7.57 8.77
C LEU A 110 -4.91 6.58 9.31
N GLN A 111 -6.14 6.70 8.85
CA GLN A 111 -7.28 5.92 9.35
C GLN A 111 -7.66 4.76 8.44
N SER A 112 -7.44 4.88 7.13
CA SER A 112 -7.81 3.86 6.15
C SER A 112 -6.65 3.57 5.22
N LEU A 113 -6.33 2.27 5.09
CA LEU A 113 -5.36 1.78 4.12
C LEU A 113 -5.94 0.60 3.34
N ASP A 114 -5.89 0.69 2.02
CA ASP A 114 -6.20 -0.42 1.11
C ASP A 114 -4.89 -1.04 0.59
N ILE A 115 -4.81 -2.36 0.56
CA ILE A 115 -3.65 -3.08 0.02
C ILE A 115 -4.16 -4.19 -0.89
N TYR A 116 -3.78 -4.11 -2.15
CA TYR A 116 -4.01 -5.13 -3.15
C TYR A 116 -2.69 -5.77 -3.55
N TRP A 117 -2.50 -7.06 -3.23
CA TRP A 117 -1.38 -7.86 -3.71
C TRP A 117 -1.73 -8.53 -5.02
N ASP A 118 -1.26 -7.97 -6.12
CA ASP A 118 -1.52 -8.54 -7.43
C ASP A 118 -0.78 -9.86 -7.64
N ALA A 119 -1.25 -10.63 -8.62
CA ALA A 119 -0.57 -11.85 -9.04
C ALA A 119 -0.59 -12.05 -10.55
N ASP A 120 0.56 -12.44 -11.08
CA ASP A 120 0.73 -12.94 -12.43
C ASP A 120 0.75 -14.48 -12.37
N ILE A 121 -0.37 -15.06 -12.80
CA ILE A 121 -0.61 -16.50 -12.78
C ILE A 121 0.12 -17.09 -14.01
N PRO A 122 1.03 -18.08 -13.83
CA PRO A 122 0.91 -19.11 -12.79
C PRO A 122 1.83 -19.03 -11.57
N GLY A 123 2.64 -17.98 -11.35
CA GLY A 123 3.76 -18.10 -10.39
C GLY A 123 4.21 -16.88 -9.59
N ARG A 124 3.83 -15.66 -9.96
CA ARG A 124 4.30 -14.45 -9.27
C ARG A 124 3.16 -13.90 -8.44
N PHE A 125 3.32 -13.92 -7.12
CA PHE A 125 2.24 -13.60 -6.18
C PHE A 125 2.64 -12.44 -5.27
N GLY A 126 3.13 -11.35 -5.88
CA GLY A 126 3.47 -10.10 -5.20
C GLY A 126 4.25 -10.26 -3.89
N GLY A 127 4.16 -9.25 -3.03
CA GLY A 127 4.71 -9.27 -1.67
C GLY A 127 3.84 -10.00 -0.65
N GLY A 128 2.95 -10.89 -1.09
CA GLY A 128 1.90 -11.51 -0.25
C GLY A 128 2.43 -12.39 0.90
N VAL A 129 3.73 -12.73 0.87
CA VAL A 129 4.44 -13.53 1.89
C VAL A 129 5.48 -12.74 2.69
N ASP A 130 5.62 -11.44 2.42
CA ASP A 130 6.66 -10.62 3.03
C ASP A 130 6.33 -10.30 4.51
N LYS A 131 7.06 -10.98 5.41
CA LYS A 131 6.92 -10.79 6.85
C LYS A 131 7.38 -9.41 7.32
N VAL A 132 8.37 -8.81 6.67
CA VAL A 132 8.87 -7.48 7.04
C VAL A 132 7.83 -6.41 6.69
N PHE A 133 7.22 -6.53 5.52
CA PHE A 133 6.10 -5.68 5.10
C PHE A 133 4.95 -5.78 6.10
N VAL A 134 4.47 -6.99 6.41
CA VAL A 134 3.29 -7.15 7.29
C VAL A 134 3.58 -6.70 8.73
N ARG A 135 4.82 -6.86 9.22
CA ARG A 135 5.26 -6.30 10.51
C ARG A 135 5.25 -4.78 10.52
N ALA A 136 5.71 -4.15 9.45
CA ALA A 136 5.71 -2.69 9.35
C ALA A 136 4.27 -2.17 9.29
N LEU A 137 3.38 -2.88 8.58
CA LEU A 137 1.95 -2.61 8.52
C LEU A 137 1.30 -2.68 9.92
N GLY A 138 1.62 -3.70 10.72
CA GLY A 138 1.15 -3.84 12.10
C GLY A 138 1.60 -2.73 13.08
N LYS A 139 2.49 -1.81 12.65
CA LYS A 139 2.93 -0.66 13.45
C LYS A 139 2.11 0.62 13.19
N LEU A 140 1.18 0.61 12.22
CA LEU A 140 0.32 1.75 11.90
C LEU A 140 -0.81 1.91 12.92
N ARG A 141 -0.50 2.40 14.13
CA ARG A 141 -1.43 2.46 15.29
C ARG A 141 -2.69 3.30 15.07
N SER A 142 -2.68 4.22 14.12
CA SER A 142 -3.81 5.10 13.79
C SER A 142 -4.86 4.44 12.89
N LEU A 143 -4.55 3.29 12.27
CA LEU A 143 -5.47 2.62 11.35
C LEU A 143 -6.75 2.17 12.05
N LYS A 144 -7.88 2.54 11.44
CA LYS A 144 -9.22 2.10 11.81
C LYS A 144 -9.78 1.09 10.80
N VAL A 145 -9.37 1.19 9.55
CA VAL A 145 -9.77 0.26 8.48
C VAL A 145 -8.55 -0.16 7.69
N LEU A 146 -8.32 -1.48 7.60
CA LEU A 146 -7.33 -2.07 6.72
C LEU A 146 -8.02 -3.04 5.77
N LYS A 147 -7.97 -2.72 4.48
CA LYS A 147 -8.50 -3.59 3.43
C LYS A 147 -7.36 -4.44 2.87
N LEU A 148 -7.55 -5.75 2.86
CA LEU A 148 -6.61 -6.72 2.32
C LEU A 148 -7.27 -7.44 1.13
N ASP A 149 -6.72 -7.27 -0.05
CA ASP A 149 -7.18 -7.93 -1.27
C ASP A 149 -5.99 -8.50 -2.07
N GLY A 150 -6.31 -9.30 -3.08
CA GLY A 150 -5.32 -10.01 -3.86
C GLY A 150 -4.84 -11.28 -3.17
N TYR A 151 -3.57 -11.62 -3.31
CA TYR A 151 -2.98 -12.89 -2.87
C TYR A 151 -2.00 -12.68 -1.72
N TYR A 152 -2.42 -13.06 -0.51
CA TYR A 152 -1.65 -12.88 0.72
C TYR A 152 -1.75 -14.10 1.66
N ALA A 153 -0.78 -14.24 2.57
CA ALA A 153 -0.74 -15.38 3.48
C ALA A 153 -1.93 -15.42 4.44
N LYS A 154 -2.39 -16.63 4.79
CA LYS A 154 -3.61 -16.84 5.59
C LYS A 154 -3.50 -16.28 7.00
N GLU A 155 -2.29 -16.13 7.51
CA GLU A 155 -2.00 -15.64 8.86
C GLU A 155 -2.10 -14.11 8.98
N TRP A 156 -2.07 -13.37 7.86
CA TRP A 156 -1.96 -11.90 7.90
C TRP A 156 -3.16 -11.23 8.57
N PRO A 157 -4.42 -11.58 8.27
CA PRO A 157 -5.56 -10.92 8.90
C PRO A 157 -5.55 -11.07 10.42
N THR A 158 -5.28 -12.27 10.93
CA THR A 158 -5.21 -12.54 12.38
C THR A 158 -4.08 -11.75 13.03
N TYR A 159 -2.87 -11.82 12.47
CA TYR A 159 -1.72 -11.08 12.99
C TYR A 159 -1.96 -9.57 13.00
N LEU A 160 -2.54 -9.02 11.93
CA LEU A 160 -2.81 -7.59 11.81
C LEU A 160 -3.90 -7.13 12.76
N GLN A 161 -4.93 -7.95 12.97
CA GLN A 161 -5.96 -7.67 13.97
C GLN A 161 -5.36 -7.57 15.39
N GLU A 162 -4.50 -8.52 15.77
CA GLU A 162 -3.82 -8.49 17.06
C GLU A 162 -2.84 -7.32 17.16
N SER A 163 -2.12 -7.05 16.09
CA SER A 163 -1.10 -6.00 16.08
C SER A 163 -1.71 -4.61 16.11
N LEU A 164 -2.75 -4.33 15.31
CA LEU A 164 -3.36 -3.00 15.22
C LEU A 164 -4.33 -2.72 16.39
N GLY A 165 -4.81 -3.77 17.06
CA GLY A 165 -5.72 -3.68 18.20
C GLY A 165 -7.19 -3.88 17.82
N ALA A 166 -8.05 -3.98 18.84
CA ALA A 166 -9.46 -4.33 18.67
C ALA A 166 -10.30 -3.31 17.86
N ASP A 167 -9.88 -2.04 17.85
CA ASP A 167 -10.58 -0.98 17.14
C ASP A 167 -10.29 -0.94 15.63
N ALA A 168 -9.27 -1.69 15.18
CA ALA A 168 -8.92 -1.77 13.77
C ALA A 168 -9.78 -2.84 13.09
N LEU A 169 -10.48 -2.47 12.03
CA LEU A 169 -11.27 -3.39 11.23
C LEU A 169 -10.45 -3.90 10.04
N ILE A 170 -10.19 -5.20 10.01
CA ILE A 170 -9.56 -5.87 8.87
C ILE A 170 -10.63 -6.45 7.95
N VAL A 171 -10.71 -5.99 6.70
CA VAL A 171 -11.70 -6.49 5.73
C VAL A 171 -11.04 -7.02 4.47
N SER A 172 -11.70 -7.96 3.81
CA SER A 172 -11.40 -8.32 2.43
C SER A 172 -12.54 -7.81 1.54
N PRO A 173 -12.31 -6.76 0.72
CA PRO A 173 -13.35 -6.14 -0.11
C PRO A 173 -14.10 -7.12 -1.00
N ARG A 174 -13.40 -8.15 -1.49
CA ARG A 174 -13.94 -9.19 -2.37
C ARG A 174 -14.35 -10.46 -1.63
N ALA A 175 -14.51 -10.44 -0.31
CA ALA A 175 -14.92 -11.61 0.47
C ALA A 175 -16.24 -12.25 -0.02
N GLY A 176 -17.14 -11.48 -0.64
CA GLY A 176 -18.37 -12.02 -1.24
C GLY A 176 -18.12 -12.85 -2.51
N ASP A 177 -17.06 -12.54 -3.26
CA ASP A 177 -16.76 -13.17 -4.54
C ASP A 177 -16.30 -14.63 -4.34
N LYS A 178 -17.03 -15.58 -4.94
CA LYS A 178 -16.74 -17.02 -4.84
C LYS A 178 -15.47 -17.41 -5.60
N GLY A 179 -15.23 -16.80 -6.76
CA GLY A 179 -14.06 -17.04 -7.62
C GLY A 179 -12.78 -16.57 -6.94
N TYR A 180 -12.78 -15.32 -6.46
CA TYR A 180 -11.69 -14.75 -5.67
C TYR A 180 -11.35 -15.63 -4.46
N ARG A 181 -12.34 -15.97 -3.63
CA ARG A 181 -12.12 -16.83 -2.46
C ARG A 181 -11.55 -18.19 -2.82
N LYS A 182 -11.97 -18.78 -3.94
CA LYS A 182 -11.40 -20.05 -4.41
C LYS A 182 -9.93 -19.87 -4.83
N GLY A 183 -9.61 -18.79 -5.53
CA GLY A 183 -8.25 -18.42 -5.93
C GLY A 183 -7.34 -18.20 -4.72
N LEU A 184 -7.73 -17.32 -3.80
CA LEU A 184 -6.97 -17.03 -2.57
C LEU A 184 -6.72 -18.29 -1.73
N ARG A 185 -7.75 -19.13 -1.50
CA ARG A 185 -7.56 -20.41 -0.80
C ARG A 185 -6.68 -21.40 -1.57
N GLY A 186 -6.70 -21.36 -2.90
CA GLY A 186 -5.80 -22.16 -3.73
C GLY A 186 -4.34 -21.75 -3.53
N TYR A 187 -4.08 -20.45 -3.51
CA TYR A 187 -2.78 -19.87 -3.22
C TYR A 187 -2.30 -20.18 -1.80
N GLN A 188 -3.11 -19.87 -0.78
CA GLN A 188 -2.76 -20.05 0.64
C GLN A 188 -2.47 -21.52 1.02
N ARG A 189 -3.10 -22.49 0.34
CA ARG A 189 -2.81 -23.92 0.55
C ARG A 189 -1.43 -24.35 0.08
N ARG A 190 -0.81 -23.60 -0.83
CA ARG A 190 0.55 -23.88 -1.33
C ARG A 190 1.63 -23.26 -0.46
N LEU A 191 1.27 -22.31 0.41
CA LEU A 191 2.20 -21.66 1.32
C LEU A 191 2.45 -22.55 2.54
N LYS A 192 3.71 -22.60 2.96
CA LYS A 192 4.04 -23.05 4.32
C LYS A 192 3.44 -22.05 5.32
N PRO A 193 3.09 -22.48 6.55
CA PRO A 193 2.69 -21.55 7.58
C PRO A 193 3.74 -20.44 7.76
N LEU A 194 3.30 -19.19 7.74
CA LEU A 194 4.16 -18.03 7.93
C LEU A 194 3.79 -17.36 9.24
N ASP A 195 4.66 -17.44 10.24
CA ASP A 195 4.51 -16.65 11.46
C ASP A 195 5.24 -15.30 11.30
N PRO A 196 4.53 -14.17 11.22
CA PRO A 196 5.14 -12.86 11.14
C PRO A 196 5.85 -12.46 12.44
N ARG A 197 5.86 -13.27 13.50
CA ARG A 197 6.63 -13.00 14.73
C ARG A 197 8.03 -13.61 14.73
N THR A 198 8.31 -14.58 13.87
CA THR A 198 9.63 -15.25 13.81
C THR A 198 10.61 -14.53 12.91
N LEU A 199 11.81 -14.23 13.40
CA LEU A 199 12.90 -13.74 12.55
C LEU A 199 13.24 -14.82 11.50
N ASP A 200 13.42 -14.40 10.25
CA ASP A 200 14.00 -15.23 9.19
C ASP A 200 15.52 -15.29 9.34
#